data_AF-A0A960NT51-F1
#
_entry.id   AF-A0A960NT51-F1
#
_cell.length_a   1.000
_cell.length_b   1.000
_cell.length_c   1.000
_cell.angle_alpha   90.00
_cell.angle_beta   90.00
_cell.angle_gamma   90.00
#
_symmetry.space_group_name_H-M   'P 1'
#
loop_
_entity.id
_entity.type
_entity.pdbx_description
1 polymer ?
#
loop_
_entity_poly.entity_id
_entity_poly.type
_entity_poly.pdbx_seq_one_letter_code
_entity_poly.pdbx_strand_id
1 'polypeptide(L)'
;AGGLSNAFPELVDGAGLGAHFELVAVPQAETGLSPKEIWCNESQERYVLAIALEDFPRFAQLAERERCPYAVVGVARDHGHLQLSFDAEGEPGAEFAVDMPMEVLLGKPPRMTRDVQRAKWTGDDFDGTGIALRESAYAVLRHPSVASKRFLITIADRSVGGLTHRDQMVGSWQVPVADVAVTLADHVGFEGEAMASGERMPLAAVDAPASGRMAVG
;
A
#
# COMPACT_ATOMS: atom_id res chain seq x y z
N ALA A 1 6.31 4.15 5.60
CA ALA A 1 6.90 2.80 5.63
C ALA A 1 8.09 2.84 6.59
N GLY A 2 8.14 1.88 7.51
CA GLY A 2 9.06 1.85 8.66
C GLY A 2 8.65 0.85 9.74
N GLY A 3 7.79 -0.11 9.40
CA GLY A 3 7.27 -1.09 10.37
C GLY A 3 6.43 -0.47 11.49
N LEU A 4 6.58 -1.05 12.68
CA LEU A 4 5.91 -0.60 13.91
C LEU A 4 6.32 0.82 14.30
N SER A 5 7.57 1.20 13.99
CA SER A 5 8.11 2.54 14.25
C SER A 5 7.39 3.67 13.53
N ASN A 6 6.68 3.37 12.43
CA ASN A 6 5.81 4.32 11.76
C ASN A 6 4.35 4.12 12.16
N ALA A 7 3.89 2.85 12.15
CA ALA A 7 2.48 2.51 12.30
C ALA A 7 1.92 2.88 13.67
N PHE A 8 2.63 2.58 14.77
CA PHE A 8 2.13 2.88 16.11
C PHE A 8 2.15 4.38 16.43
N PRO A 9 3.25 5.12 16.17
CA PRO A 9 3.24 6.57 16.36
C PRO A 9 2.15 7.29 15.56
N GLU A 10 1.96 6.93 14.28
CA GLU A 10 0.87 7.51 13.47
C GLU A 10 -0.52 7.20 14.03
N LEU A 11 -0.74 5.98 14.54
CA LEU A 11 -2.02 5.58 15.13
C LEU A 11 -2.38 6.43 16.36
N VAL A 12 -1.42 6.62 17.28
CA VAL A 12 -1.69 7.31 18.55
C VAL A 12 -1.67 8.83 18.40
N ASP A 13 -0.80 9.37 17.54
CA ASP A 13 -0.78 10.80 17.19
C ASP A 13 -2.09 11.23 16.51
N GLY A 14 -2.64 10.38 15.63
CA GLY A 14 -3.93 10.63 14.99
C GLY A 14 -5.10 10.77 15.98
N ALA A 15 -4.95 10.22 17.19
CA ALA A 15 -5.89 10.37 18.30
C ALA A 15 -5.49 11.48 19.30
N GLY A 16 -4.37 12.18 19.09
CA GLY A 16 -3.82 13.17 20.02
C GLY A 16 -3.27 12.57 21.31
N LEU A 17 -2.83 11.31 21.28
CA LEU A 17 -2.34 10.56 22.43
C LEU A 17 -0.84 10.22 22.30
N GLY A 18 -0.22 9.93 23.43
CA GLY A 18 1.04 9.20 23.50
C GLY A 18 0.80 7.70 23.69
N ALA A 19 1.88 6.95 23.91
CA ALA A 19 1.78 5.54 24.25
C ALA A 19 3.04 5.02 24.92
N HIS A 20 2.85 3.94 25.69
CA HIS A 20 3.93 3.10 26.17
C HIS A 20 3.78 1.72 25.54
N PHE A 21 4.81 1.27 24.84
CA PHE A 21 4.92 -0.04 24.23
C PHE A 21 6.03 -0.88 24.87
N GLU A 22 5.83 -2.20 24.86
CA GLU A 22 6.76 -3.21 25.34
C GLU A 22 7.26 -4.04 24.16
N LEU A 23 8.56 -3.96 23.87
CA LEU A 23 9.15 -4.64 22.72
C LEU A 23 9.11 -6.15 22.83
N VAL A 24 9.24 -6.69 24.04
CA VAL A 24 9.19 -8.13 24.31
C VAL A 24 7.82 -8.73 24.04
N ALA A 25 6.76 -7.92 24.05
CA ALA A 25 5.41 -8.37 23.71
C ALA A 25 5.21 -8.51 22.19
N VAL A 26 6.09 -7.94 21.36
CA VAL A 26 6.01 -8.06 19.90
C VAL A 26 6.37 -9.50 19.50
N PRO A 27 5.50 -10.24 18.79
CA PRO A 27 5.81 -11.59 18.35
C PRO A 27 7.03 -11.61 17.40
N GLN A 28 7.99 -12.48 17.69
CA GLN A 28 9.23 -12.62 16.94
C GLN A 28 9.37 -14.01 16.35
N ALA A 29 9.75 -14.10 15.08
CA ALA A 29 10.13 -15.37 14.45
C ALA A 29 11.62 -15.69 14.62
N GLU A 30 12.46 -14.67 14.73
CA GLU A 30 13.91 -14.79 14.91
C GLU A 30 14.32 -14.33 16.31
N THR A 31 15.07 -15.17 17.01
CA THR A 31 15.65 -14.83 18.30
C THR A 31 16.89 -13.95 18.11
N GLY A 32 17.05 -12.92 18.92
CA GLY A 32 18.26 -12.09 18.96
C GLY A 32 18.19 -10.79 18.15
N LEU A 33 17.00 -10.40 17.69
CA LEU A 33 16.80 -9.08 17.09
C LEU A 33 17.04 -7.97 18.13
N SER A 34 17.79 -6.95 17.74
CA SER A 34 17.96 -5.74 18.54
C SER A 34 16.64 -4.95 18.66
N PRO A 35 16.47 -4.08 19.68
CA PRO A 35 15.30 -3.21 19.83
C PRO A 35 14.91 -2.47 18.54
N LYS A 36 15.93 -1.94 17.83
CA LYS A 36 15.75 -1.26 16.55
C LYS A 36 15.20 -2.20 15.47
N GLU A 37 15.73 -3.41 15.37
CA GLU A 37 15.28 -4.38 14.36
C GLU A 37 13.85 -4.83 14.64
N ILE A 38 13.48 -5.06 15.91
CA ILE A 38 12.10 -5.40 16.30
C ILE A 38 11.13 -4.28 15.91
N TRP A 39 11.51 -3.03 16.17
CA TRP A 39 10.65 -1.87 15.99
C TRP A 39 10.54 -1.41 14.52
N CYS A 40 11.65 -1.47 13.78
CA CYS A 40 11.74 -0.86 12.44
C CYS A 40 11.70 -1.86 11.28
N ASN A 41 11.70 -3.18 11.52
CA ASN A 41 11.56 -4.14 10.43
C ASN A 41 10.24 -3.95 9.67
N GLU A 42 10.26 -4.27 8.39
CA GLU A 42 9.09 -4.22 7.50
C GLU A 42 8.55 -5.62 7.20
N SER A 43 8.56 -6.52 8.19
CA SER A 43 7.85 -7.79 8.09
C SER A 43 6.39 -7.56 7.68
N GLN A 44 5.91 -8.39 6.76
CA GLN A 44 4.61 -8.25 6.10
C GLN A 44 3.48 -8.83 6.97
N GLU A 45 2.23 -8.70 6.48
CA GLU A 45 1.01 -9.24 7.12
C GLU A 45 0.74 -8.78 8.56
N ARG A 46 1.21 -7.57 8.93
CA ARG A 46 0.98 -6.96 10.25
C ARG A 46 0.04 -5.76 10.16
N TYR A 47 -0.84 -5.67 11.15
CA TYR A 47 -1.78 -4.57 11.33
C TYR A 47 -1.67 -4.06 12.78
N VAL A 48 -1.82 -2.76 12.98
CA VAL A 48 -1.90 -2.15 14.31
C VAL A 48 -3.33 -1.70 14.56
N LEU A 49 -3.86 -1.99 15.75
CA LEU A 49 -5.21 -1.63 16.15
C LEU A 49 -5.19 -1.05 17.55
N ALA A 50 -6.07 -0.07 17.79
CA ALA A 50 -6.43 0.38 19.14
C ALA A 50 -7.79 -0.21 19.49
N ILE A 51 -7.89 -0.88 20.63
CA ILE A 51 -9.11 -1.55 21.09
C ILE A 51 -9.40 -1.09 22.51
N ALA A 52 -10.65 -0.74 22.80
CA ALA A 52 -11.08 -0.42 24.15
C ALA A 52 -10.95 -1.66 25.05
N LEU A 53 -10.56 -1.47 26.31
CA LEU A 53 -10.26 -2.59 27.21
C LEU A 53 -11.48 -3.51 27.42
N GLU A 54 -12.68 -2.93 27.44
CA GLU A 54 -13.95 -3.65 27.56
C GLU A 54 -14.27 -4.52 26.33
N ASP A 55 -13.77 -4.17 25.14
CA ASP A 55 -14.00 -4.90 23.90
C ASP A 55 -12.92 -5.95 23.60
N PHE A 56 -11.79 -5.89 24.30
CA PHE A 56 -10.66 -6.80 24.08
C PHE A 56 -11.03 -8.30 24.21
N PRO A 57 -11.83 -8.76 25.20
CA PRO A 57 -12.23 -10.16 25.27
C PRO A 57 -12.98 -10.65 24.02
N ARG A 58 -13.80 -9.78 23.42
CA ARG A 58 -14.51 -10.09 22.17
C ARG A 58 -13.54 -10.20 21.00
N PHE A 59 -12.57 -9.28 20.90
CA PHE A 59 -11.53 -9.35 19.88
C PHE A 59 -10.71 -10.63 20.00
N ALA A 60 -10.26 -10.98 21.21
CA ALA A 60 -9.47 -12.18 21.48
C ALA A 60 -10.20 -13.46 21.02
N GLN A 61 -11.51 -13.56 21.31
CA GLN A 61 -12.33 -14.68 20.86
C GLN A 61 -12.41 -14.79 19.33
N LEU A 62 -12.55 -13.64 18.63
CA LEU A 62 -12.58 -13.61 17.17
C LEU A 62 -11.23 -14.04 16.58
N ALA A 63 -10.12 -13.51 17.12
CA ALA A 63 -8.78 -13.82 16.67
C ALA A 63 -8.44 -15.31 16.87
N GLU A 64 -8.80 -15.88 18.02
CA GLU A 64 -8.61 -17.32 18.30
C GLU A 64 -9.42 -18.19 17.33
N ARG A 65 -10.71 -17.85 17.10
CA ARG A 65 -11.57 -18.56 16.15
C ARG A 65 -10.98 -18.59 14.74
N GLU A 66 -10.39 -17.48 14.29
CA GLU A 66 -9.79 -17.36 12.95
C GLU A 66 -8.31 -17.77 12.91
N ARG A 67 -7.71 -18.19 14.04
CA ARG A 67 -6.28 -18.51 14.18
C ARG A 67 -5.39 -17.35 13.70
N CYS A 68 -5.83 -16.13 14.00
CA CYS A 68 -5.13 -14.90 13.71
C CYS A 68 -4.22 -14.57 14.90
N PRO A 69 -2.88 -14.69 14.76
CA PRO A 69 -1.96 -14.33 15.83
C PRO A 69 -2.05 -12.83 16.14
N TYR A 70 -2.04 -12.49 17.42
CA TYR A 70 -2.04 -11.11 17.87
C TYR A 70 -1.22 -10.98 19.16
N ALA A 71 -0.83 -9.75 19.50
CA ALA A 71 -0.23 -9.42 20.78
C ALA A 71 -0.69 -8.02 21.21
N VAL A 72 -0.92 -7.87 22.51
CA VAL A 72 -1.08 -6.55 23.12
C VAL A 72 0.32 -6.05 23.44
N VAL A 73 0.76 -5.04 22.70
CA VAL A 73 2.15 -4.56 22.76
C VAL A 73 2.29 -3.23 23.49
N GLY A 74 1.20 -2.65 23.98
CA GLY A 74 1.23 -1.39 24.70
C GLY A 74 -0.13 -0.78 24.96
N VAL A 75 -0.13 0.39 25.61
CA VAL A 75 -1.33 1.13 26.01
C VAL A 75 -1.17 2.60 25.61
N ALA A 76 -2.21 3.17 24.99
CA ALA A 76 -2.25 4.60 24.68
C ALA A 76 -2.43 5.42 25.96
N ARG A 77 -1.81 6.60 26.02
CA ARG A 77 -1.77 7.48 27.19
C ARG A 77 -2.02 8.92 26.81
N ASP A 78 -2.53 9.73 27.73
CA ASP A 78 -2.94 11.12 27.50
C ASP A 78 -1.81 12.16 27.64
N HIS A 79 -0.55 11.73 27.81
CA HIS A 79 0.59 12.61 28.06
C HIS A 79 1.42 12.95 26.81
N GLY A 80 1.00 12.55 25.60
CA GLY A 80 1.67 12.93 24.34
C GLY A 80 3.14 12.47 24.21
N HIS A 81 3.55 11.43 24.92
CA HIS A 81 4.92 10.90 24.95
C HIS A 81 4.97 9.49 24.38
N LEU A 82 6.02 9.16 23.64
CA LEU A 82 6.28 7.81 23.15
C LEU A 82 7.35 7.16 24.03
N GLN A 83 7.00 6.01 24.60
CA GLN A 83 7.90 5.20 25.39
C GLN A 83 7.94 3.77 24.86
N LEU A 84 9.14 3.22 24.73
CA LEU A 84 9.38 1.87 24.25
C LEU A 84 10.33 1.16 25.21
N SER A 85 9.82 0.25 26.03
CA SER A 85 10.63 -0.53 26.96
C SER A 85 11.10 -1.83 26.32
N PHE A 86 12.32 -2.27 26.65
CA PHE A 86 12.87 -3.55 26.21
C PHE A 86 12.78 -4.62 27.31
N ASP A 87 13.12 -4.31 28.56
CA ASP A 87 13.24 -5.33 29.63
C ASP A 87 12.68 -4.89 31.01
N ALA A 88 11.83 -3.86 31.07
CA ALA A 88 11.35 -3.33 32.34
C ALA A 88 9.83 -3.11 32.37
N GLU A 89 9.15 -3.92 33.19
CA GLU A 89 7.81 -3.64 33.71
C GLU A 89 7.89 -2.43 34.65
N GLY A 90 7.82 -1.21 34.12
CA GLY A 90 7.46 0.00 34.89
C GLY A 90 8.32 0.36 36.12
N GLU A 91 9.47 -0.27 36.34
CA GLU A 91 10.33 -0.03 37.51
C GLU A 91 11.14 1.28 37.34
N PRO A 92 11.38 2.04 38.43
CA PRO A 92 12.22 3.22 38.39
C PRO A 92 13.66 2.85 37.99
N GLY A 93 14.07 3.23 36.77
CA GLY A 93 15.37 2.86 36.18
C GLY A 93 15.30 1.98 34.94
N ALA A 94 14.09 1.69 34.43
CA ALA A 94 13.84 1.05 33.15
C ALA A 94 14.66 1.67 31.99
N GLU A 95 15.39 0.85 31.23
CA GLU A 95 16.06 1.29 30.01
C GLU A 95 15.03 1.34 28.87
N PHE A 96 14.72 2.55 28.41
CA PHE A 96 13.85 2.78 27.27
C PHE A 96 14.67 2.81 25.98
N ALA A 97 14.28 1.99 25.00
CA ALA A 97 14.82 2.06 23.65
C ALA A 97 14.41 3.36 22.94
N VAL A 98 13.23 3.89 23.28
CA VAL A 98 12.71 5.19 22.84
C VAL A 98 12.01 5.85 24.02
N ASP A 99 12.38 7.10 24.32
CA ASP A 99 11.73 7.94 25.32
C ASP A 99 11.77 9.39 24.82
N MET A 100 10.71 9.82 24.14
CA MET A 100 10.65 11.18 23.59
C MET A 100 9.21 11.69 23.40
N PRO A 101 9.00 13.02 23.39
CA PRO A 101 7.72 13.61 23.01
C PRO A 101 7.35 13.27 21.57
N MET A 102 6.05 13.05 21.30
CA MET A 102 5.55 12.75 19.95
C MET A 102 5.89 13.84 18.93
N GLU A 103 5.87 15.11 19.33
CA GLU A 103 6.22 16.25 18.49
C GLU A 103 7.66 16.20 17.98
N VAL A 104 8.59 15.62 18.74
CA VAL A 104 10.00 15.48 18.31
C VAL A 104 10.12 14.45 17.20
N LEU A 105 9.36 13.34 17.29
CA LEU A 105 9.38 12.27 16.30
C LEU A 105 8.65 12.66 15.01
N LEU A 106 7.51 13.32 15.12
CA LEU A 106 6.63 13.66 14.00
C LEU A 106 6.79 15.11 13.52
N GLY A 107 7.64 15.88 14.19
CA GLY A 107 7.98 17.24 13.82
C GLY A 107 8.46 17.32 12.38
N LYS A 108 7.79 18.14 11.58
CA LYS A 108 8.12 18.26 10.16
C LYS A 108 9.20 19.33 9.99
N PRO A 109 10.32 19.02 9.31
CA PRO A 109 11.25 20.06 8.88
C PRO A 109 10.54 21.07 7.97
N PRO A 110 11.10 22.28 7.77
CA PRO A 110 10.55 23.26 6.85
C PRO A 110 10.26 22.63 5.48
N ARG A 111 9.14 23.04 4.85
CA ARG A 111 8.75 22.52 3.54
C ARG A 111 9.86 22.78 2.52
N MET A 112 10.21 21.75 1.75
CA MET A 112 11.18 21.86 0.66
C MET A 112 10.67 22.85 -0.39
N THR A 113 11.45 23.90 -0.66
CA THR A 113 11.25 24.78 -1.81
C THR A 113 12.15 24.30 -2.95
N ARG A 114 11.56 24.02 -4.10
CA ARG A 114 12.29 23.57 -5.30
C ARG A 114 12.31 24.72 -6.31
N ASP A 115 13.47 25.33 -6.50
CA ASP A 115 13.72 26.25 -7.60
C ASP A 115 14.16 25.44 -8.82
N VAL A 116 13.32 25.41 -9.86
CA VAL A 116 13.50 24.57 -11.05
C VAL A 116 13.10 25.32 -12.31
N GLN A 117 13.72 24.96 -13.42
CA GLN A 117 13.42 25.53 -14.73
C GLN A 117 12.83 24.47 -15.67
N ARG A 118 11.91 24.90 -16.55
CA ARG A 118 11.30 24.01 -17.55
C ARG A 118 12.32 23.71 -18.65
N ALA A 119 12.64 22.44 -18.85
CA ALA A 119 13.31 21.97 -20.06
C ALA A 119 12.32 22.03 -21.25
N LYS A 120 12.74 22.64 -22.36
CA LYS A 120 11.98 22.61 -23.61
C LYS A 120 12.37 21.35 -24.37
N TRP A 121 11.37 20.55 -24.75
CA TRP A 121 11.60 19.45 -25.69
C TRP A 121 11.82 20.01 -27.10
N THR A 122 12.78 19.42 -27.82
CA THR A 122 13.05 19.70 -29.23
C THR A 122 13.20 18.36 -29.93
N GLY A 123 12.40 18.11 -30.95
CA GLY A 123 12.50 16.95 -31.82
C GLY A 123 11.87 17.23 -33.17
N ASP A 124 12.15 16.36 -34.12
CA ASP A 124 11.64 16.50 -35.48
C ASP A 124 10.19 16.02 -35.57
N ASP A 125 9.49 16.51 -36.59
CA ASP A 125 8.18 15.98 -36.95
C ASP A 125 8.29 14.50 -37.36
N PHE A 126 7.23 13.74 -37.14
CA PHE A 126 7.17 12.36 -37.59
C PHE A 126 7.17 12.29 -39.13
N ASP A 127 8.23 11.76 -39.71
CA ASP A 127 8.29 11.41 -41.13
C ASP A 127 7.88 9.94 -41.34
N GLY A 128 6.72 9.74 -41.96
CA GLY A 128 6.19 8.42 -42.29
C GLY A 128 6.68 7.85 -43.62
N THR A 129 7.54 8.58 -44.35
CA THR A 129 7.96 8.20 -45.71
C THR A 129 8.74 6.90 -45.70
N GLY A 130 8.33 5.94 -46.55
CA GLY A 130 9.01 4.64 -46.66
C GLY A 130 8.65 3.63 -45.57
N ILE A 131 7.74 3.95 -44.64
CA ILE A 131 7.28 2.99 -43.62
C ILE A 131 6.45 1.86 -44.27
N ALA A 132 6.93 0.62 -44.10
CA ALA A 132 6.21 -0.57 -44.51
C ALA A 132 5.06 -0.89 -43.54
N LEU A 133 3.85 -0.42 -43.85
CA LEU A 133 2.67 -0.53 -42.98
C LEU A 133 2.46 -1.93 -42.38
N ARG A 134 2.61 -2.98 -43.20
CA ARG A 134 2.45 -4.38 -42.74
C ARG A 134 3.44 -4.72 -41.63
N GLU A 135 4.71 -4.38 -41.80
CA GLU A 135 5.77 -4.69 -40.84
C GLU A 135 5.58 -3.89 -39.56
N SER A 136 5.26 -2.61 -39.68
CA SER A 136 4.95 -1.74 -38.54
C SER A 136 3.75 -2.23 -37.75
N ALA A 137 2.67 -2.66 -38.40
CA ALA A 137 1.51 -3.23 -37.72
C ALA A 137 1.89 -4.48 -36.92
N TYR A 138 2.68 -5.39 -37.50
CA TYR A 138 3.17 -6.56 -36.76
C TYR A 138 4.17 -6.20 -35.66
N ALA A 139 4.94 -5.13 -35.79
CA ALA A 139 5.81 -4.65 -34.72
C ALA A 139 4.99 -4.11 -33.55
N VAL A 140 3.95 -3.31 -33.82
CA VAL A 140 3.01 -2.81 -32.81
C VAL A 140 2.31 -3.95 -32.09
N LEU A 141 1.77 -4.94 -32.81
CA LEU A 141 1.11 -6.10 -32.21
C LEU A 141 2.04 -6.99 -31.36
N ARG A 142 3.35 -6.96 -31.63
CA ARG A 142 4.38 -7.67 -30.85
C ARG A 142 4.92 -6.86 -29.68
N HIS A 143 4.68 -5.56 -29.63
CA HIS A 143 5.14 -4.71 -28.54
C HIS A 143 4.46 -5.15 -27.23
N PRO A 144 5.21 -5.39 -26.13
CA PRO A 144 4.63 -5.92 -24.89
C PRO A 144 3.45 -5.12 -24.34
N SER A 145 3.46 -3.79 -24.46
CA SER A 145 2.34 -2.93 -24.05
C SER A 145 1.04 -3.19 -24.84
N VAL A 146 1.12 -3.68 -26.07
CA VAL A 146 -0.05 -3.95 -26.96
C VAL A 146 -0.38 -5.45 -27.04
N ALA A 147 0.64 -6.31 -27.06
CA ALA A 147 0.48 -7.76 -27.18
C ALA A 147 -0.43 -8.35 -26.08
N SER A 148 -0.95 -9.55 -26.31
CA SER A 148 -1.84 -10.23 -25.36
C SER A 148 -1.23 -10.35 -23.96
N LYS A 149 -2.02 -9.99 -22.94
CA LYS A 149 -1.62 -10.06 -21.52
C LYS A 149 -2.02 -11.37 -20.84
N ARG A 150 -2.37 -12.40 -21.62
CA ARG A 150 -2.87 -13.69 -21.09
C ARG A 150 -1.98 -14.25 -19.97
N PHE A 151 -0.66 -14.18 -20.13
CA PHE A 151 0.30 -14.69 -19.14
C PHE A 151 0.26 -13.98 -17.79
N LEU A 152 -0.20 -12.72 -17.72
CA LEU A 152 -0.41 -11.99 -16.47
C LEU A 152 -1.78 -12.29 -15.84
N ILE A 153 -2.75 -12.73 -16.65
CA ILE A 153 -4.15 -12.84 -16.25
C ILE A 153 -4.48 -14.25 -15.77
N THR A 154 -3.96 -15.29 -16.44
CA THR A 154 -4.35 -16.68 -16.16
C THR A 154 -3.61 -17.29 -14.96
N ILE A 155 -2.63 -16.60 -14.40
CA ILE A 155 -1.90 -17.03 -13.20
C ILE A 155 -2.64 -16.69 -11.90
N ALA A 156 -3.61 -15.77 -11.97
CA ALA A 156 -4.39 -15.31 -10.82
C ALA A 156 -5.84 -15.77 -10.92
N ASP A 157 -6.43 -16.04 -9.76
CA ASP A 157 -7.86 -16.28 -9.62
C ASP A 157 -8.66 -15.02 -10.01
N ARG A 158 -9.83 -15.22 -10.61
CA ARG A 158 -10.73 -14.14 -11.05
C ARG A 158 -12.20 -14.39 -10.67
N SER A 159 -12.47 -15.38 -9.83
CA SER A 159 -13.81 -15.88 -9.52
C SER A 159 -14.06 -16.10 -8.02
N VAL A 160 -13.02 -16.07 -7.19
CA VAL A 160 -13.15 -16.21 -5.73
C VAL A 160 -14.10 -15.16 -5.18
N GLY A 161 -14.95 -15.57 -4.25
CA GLY A 161 -16.02 -14.73 -3.71
C GLY A 161 -17.28 -14.67 -4.58
N GLY A 162 -17.26 -15.10 -5.84
CA GLY A 162 -18.48 -15.24 -6.66
C GLY A 162 -19.15 -13.93 -7.09
N LEU A 163 -18.47 -12.80 -6.94
CA LEU A 163 -18.99 -11.46 -7.25
C LEU A 163 -18.37 -10.83 -8.51
N THR A 164 -17.46 -11.52 -9.20
CA THR A 164 -16.89 -11.04 -10.46
C THR A 164 -17.94 -11.07 -11.57
N HIS A 165 -18.37 -9.90 -12.03
CA HIS A 165 -19.27 -9.77 -13.18
C HIS A 165 -18.52 -9.57 -14.51
N ARG A 166 -17.37 -8.88 -14.47
CA ARG A 166 -16.52 -8.67 -15.63
C ARG A 166 -15.06 -8.84 -15.27
N ASP A 167 -14.47 -9.93 -15.75
CA ASP A 167 -13.02 -10.13 -15.74
C ASP A 167 -12.40 -9.69 -17.08
N GLN A 168 -11.08 -9.83 -17.19
CA GLN A 168 -10.30 -9.42 -18.34
C GLN A 168 -10.64 -10.23 -19.61
N MET A 169 -11.14 -11.46 -19.48
CA MET A 169 -11.35 -12.41 -20.58
C MET A 169 -12.74 -12.24 -21.22
N VAL A 170 -12.78 -11.93 -22.51
CA VAL A 170 -14.02 -11.58 -23.23
C VAL A 170 -14.43 -12.65 -24.22
N GLY A 171 -15.74 -12.96 -24.23
CA GLY A 171 -16.42 -13.77 -25.23
C GLY A 171 -16.04 -15.26 -25.19
N SER A 172 -16.61 -16.04 -26.09
CA SER A 172 -16.42 -17.50 -26.15
C SER A 172 -14.96 -17.94 -26.34
N TRP A 173 -14.09 -17.07 -26.85
CA TRP A 173 -12.66 -17.34 -27.05
C TRP A 173 -11.78 -16.90 -25.88
N GLN A 174 -12.36 -16.29 -24.82
CA GLN A 174 -11.65 -15.84 -23.63
C GLN A 174 -10.40 -15.01 -23.99
N VAL A 175 -10.62 -13.94 -24.75
CA VAL A 175 -9.55 -13.04 -25.22
C VAL A 175 -9.37 -11.91 -24.18
N PRO A 176 -8.15 -11.64 -23.67
CA PRO A 176 -7.92 -10.69 -22.60
C PRO A 176 -7.97 -9.23 -23.07
N VAL A 177 -9.17 -8.71 -23.33
CA VAL A 177 -9.39 -7.40 -23.95
C VAL A 177 -10.53 -6.61 -23.29
N ALA A 178 -11.00 -6.98 -22.09
CA ALA A 178 -11.94 -6.13 -21.37
C ALA A 178 -11.25 -4.84 -20.91
N ASP A 179 -11.88 -3.70 -21.17
CA ASP A 179 -11.34 -2.39 -20.79
C ASP A 179 -11.57 -2.04 -19.31
N VAL A 180 -12.54 -2.70 -18.67
CA VAL A 180 -12.96 -2.45 -17.28
C VAL A 180 -13.18 -3.76 -16.53
N ALA A 181 -12.92 -3.75 -15.23
CA ALA A 181 -13.36 -4.78 -14.31
C ALA A 181 -14.65 -4.34 -13.61
N VAL A 182 -15.58 -5.27 -13.41
CA VAL A 182 -16.86 -5.00 -12.73
C VAL A 182 -17.14 -6.10 -11.71
N THR A 183 -17.43 -5.69 -10.48
CA THR A 183 -17.85 -6.55 -9.37
C THR A 183 -19.27 -6.22 -8.97
N LEU A 184 -20.00 -7.20 -8.44
CA LEU A 184 -21.29 -6.99 -7.81
C LEU A 184 -21.09 -6.64 -6.33
N ALA A 185 -21.93 -5.74 -5.81
CA ALA A 185 -21.91 -5.33 -4.41
C ALA A 185 -22.35 -6.47 -3.48
N ASP A 186 -23.26 -7.34 -3.94
CA ASP A 186 -23.75 -8.50 -3.20
C ASP A 186 -24.23 -9.63 -4.13
N HIS A 187 -24.74 -10.73 -3.54
CA HIS A 187 -25.21 -11.92 -4.26
C HIS A 187 -26.68 -11.86 -4.71
N VAL A 188 -27.38 -10.74 -4.50
CA VAL A 188 -28.84 -10.63 -4.70
C VAL A 188 -29.16 -9.56 -5.75
N GLY A 189 -28.57 -8.38 -5.61
CA GLY A 189 -28.75 -7.24 -6.49
C GLY A 189 -27.84 -7.25 -7.71
N PHE A 190 -27.96 -6.19 -8.51
CA PHE A 190 -27.12 -5.93 -9.69
C PHE A 190 -26.29 -4.66 -9.57
N GLU A 191 -26.30 -4.01 -8.39
CA GLU A 191 -25.41 -2.89 -8.09
C GLU A 191 -23.98 -3.40 -7.88
N GLY A 192 -22.99 -2.52 -8.00
CA GLY A 192 -21.60 -2.93 -7.91
C GLY A 192 -20.60 -1.82 -8.23
N GLU A 193 -19.34 -2.22 -8.31
CA GLU A 193 -18.20 -1.33 -8.55
C GLU A 193 -17.57 -1.58 -9.92
N ALA A 194 -17.01 -0.52 -10.49
CA ALA A 194 -16.25 -0.59 -11.74
C ALA A 194 -14.83 -0.03 -11.51
N MET A 195 -13.84 -0.72 -12.09
CA MET A 195 -12.44 -0.33 -12.03
C MET A 195 -11.86 -0.24 -13.44
N ALA A 196 -11.15 0.84 -13.72
CA ALA A 196 -10.39 1.08 -14.94
C ALA A 196 -9.05 1.72 -14.59
N SER A 197 -8.05 1.55 -15.45
CA SER A 197 -6.74 2.18 -15.29
C SER A 197 -6.31 2.83 -16.61
N GLY A 198 -5.97 4.11 -16.54
CA GLY A 198 -5.48 4.89 -17.66
C GLY A 198 -4.03 5.31 -17.43
N GLU A 199 -3.17 5.08 -18.42
CA GLU A 199 -1.79 5.56 -18.41
C GLU A 199 -1.31 5.96 -19.81
N ARG A 200 -0.39 6.93 -19.85
CA ARG A 200 0.33 7.29 -21.07
C ARG A 200 1.70 7.85 -20.75
N MET A 201 2.52 7.08 -20.02
CA MET A 201 3.85 7.53 -19.55
C MET A 201 4.76 8.04 -20.67
N PRO A 202 4.87 7.40 -21.87
CA PRO A 202 5.79 7.87 -22.91
C PRO A 202 5.55 9.31 -23.37
N LEU A 203 4.29 9.79 -23.30
CA LEU A 203 3.95 11.16 -23.66
C LEU A 203 4.59 12.19 -22.72
N ALA A 204 4.94 11.82 -21.48
CA ALA A 204 5.52 12.73 -20.52
C ALA A 204 6.91 13.23 -20.91
N ALA A 205 7.61 12.48 -21.77
CA ALA A 205 8.91 12.89 -22.32
C ALA A 205 8.80 14.08 -23.29
N VAL A 206 7.60 14.32 -23.84
CA VAL A 206 7.33 15.39 -24.81
C VAL A 206 6.44 16.47 -24.19
N ASP A 207 5.33 16.07 -23.57
CA ASP A 207 4.36 16.94 -22.89
C ASP A 207 3.83 16.23 -21.62
N ALA A 208 4.49 16.52 -20.49
CA ALA A 208 4.09 15.99 -19.18
C ALA A 208 2.64 16.34 -18.79
N PRO A 209 2.16 17.60 -18.95
CA PRO A 209 0.75 17.91 -18.78
C PRO A 209 -0.21 17.08 -19.66
N ALA A 210 0.13 16.82 -20.93
CA ALA A 210 -0.69 15.99 -21.81
C ALA A 210 -0.71 14.52 -21.38
N SER A 211 0.42 13.98 -20.93
CA SER A 211 0.48 12.64 -20.34
C SER A 211 -0.50 12.50 -19.16
N GLY A 212 -0.54 13.49 -18.27
CA GLY A 212 -1.51 13.53 -17.17
C GLY A 212 -2.96 13.58 -17.64
N ARG A 213 -3.28 14.40 -18.66
CA ARG A 213 -4.64 14.45 -19.23
C ARG A 213 -5.07 13.12 -19.86
N MET A 214 -4.17 12.48 -20.59
CA MET A 214 -4.40 11.18 -21.24
C MET A 214 -4.51 10.02 -20.25
N ALA A 215 -3.93 10.13 -19.05
CA ALA A 215 -4.09 9.13 -17.99
C ALA A 215 -5.48 9.20 -17.34
N VAL A 216 -6.10 10.39 -17.32
CA VAL A 216 -7.43 10.61 -16.72
C VAL A 216 -8.58 10.39 -17.72
N GLY A 217 -8.39 10.81 -18.98
CA GLY A 217 -9.42 10.74 -20.03
C GLY A 217 -9.63 9.34 -20.56
#